data_AF-A0A8T1RYL3-F1
#
_entry.id   AF-A0A8T1RYL3-F1
#
_cell.length_a   1.000
_cell.length_b   1.000
_cell.length_c   1.000
_cell.angle_alpha   90.00
_cell.angle_beta   90.00
_cell.angle_gamma   90.00
#
_symmetry.space_group_name_H-M   'P 1'
#
loop_
_entity.id
_entity.type
_entity.pdbx_description
1 polymer ?
#
loop_
_entity_poly.entity_id
_entity_poly.type
_entity_poly.pdbx_seq_one_letter_code
_entity_poly.pdbx_strand_id
1 'polypeptide(L)'
;DNGYVLSAGQCVPLGSCGCVYNGRYYKPSEEFWADENCRSRCRCDPSLGTVVCQETSCKSNERCVIVNGAHRCKATTYSTCIGTGDPHYTTFDGKKYDFQGTCIYQFAALCSEDPTLTPFNVKVENNNRGSKAVSFTKTVTLEVYNVTISMSQDHPRKIQVDGVFVDLPFSHQHKFKAYISGVHGFIKTDFDLRVSFDWYSYARVIIPNTYANGVCGLCGNANQDPSDDLTM
;
A
#
# COMPACT_ATOMS: atom_id res chain seq x y z
N ASP A 1 3.68 -10.64 45.18
CA ASP A 1 3.54 -10.07 43.83
C ASP A 1 4.89 -9.95 43.12
N ASN A 2 5.52 -11.09 42.80
CA ASN A 2 6.83 -11.09 42.13
C ASN A 2 6.64 -11.11 40.61
N GLY A 3 6.71 -9.93 39.98
CA GLY A 3 6.84 -9.81 38.52
C GLY A 3 5.82 -8.94 37.79
N TYR A 4 4.87 -8.32 38.50
CA TYR A 4 3.86 -7.45 37.92
C TYR A 4 4.04 -5.99 38.37
N VAL A 5 3.81 -5.05 37.47
CA VAL A 5 3.88 -3.60 37.70
C VAL A 5 2.59 -2.93 37.22
N LEU A 6 2.23 -1.82 37.85
CA LEU A 6 1.06 -1.04 37.43
C LEU A 6 1.42 -0.23 36.17
N SER A 7 0.75 -0.51 35.05
CA SER A 7 0.87 0.22 33.80
C SER A 7 -0.51 0.62 33.30
N ALA A 8 -0.75 1.93 33.13
CA ALA A 8 -2.05 2.49 32.74
C ALA A 8 -3.25 1.98 33.57
N GLY A 9 -3.07 1.77 34.88
CA GLY A 9 -4.13 1.31 35.78
C GLY A 9 -4.36 -0.21 35.79
N GLN A 10 -3.55 -0.99 35.08
CA GLN A 10 -3.60 -2.45 35.07
C GLN A 10 -2.26 -3.05 35.55
N CYS A 11 -2.31 -4.13 36.32
CA CYS A 11 -1.11 -4.89 36.68
C CYS A 11 -0.67 -5.76 35.49
N VAL A 12 0.47 -5.43 34.90
CA VAL A 12 1.04 -6.14 33.74
C VAL A 12 2.42 -6.73 34.09
N PRO A 13 2.87 -7.80 33.42
CA PRO A 13 4.25 -8.27 33.57
C PRO A 13 5.25 -7.15 33.26
N LEU A 14 6.41 -7.17 33.92
CA LEU A 14 7.44 -6.12 33.77
C LEU A 14 7.78 -5.82 32.29
N GLY A 15 7.94 -6.86 31.47
CA GLY A 15 8.24 -6.77 30.04
C GLY A 15 7.04 -6.39 29.14
N SER A 16 5.92 -5.97 29.72
CA SER A 16 4.72 -5.52 29.01
C SER A 16 4.26 -4.13 29.48
N CYS A 17 5.16 -3.39 30.15
CA CYS A 17 4.89 -2.03 30.59
C CYS A 17 5.00 -1.03 29.42
N GLY A 18 4.09 -0.05 29.36
CA GLY A 18 4.26 1.11 28.49
C GLY A 18 5.19 2.16 29.09
N CYS A 19 5.42 3.24 28.34
CA CYS A 19 6.36 4.29 28.67
C CYS A 19 5.65 5.64 28.77
N VAL A 20 6.11 6.53 29.65
CA VAL A 20 5.66 7.93 29.68
C VAL A 20 6.75 8.81 29.10
N TYR A 21 6.40 9.63 28.11
CA TYR A 21 7.32 10.58 27.48
C TYR A 21 6.60 11.90 27.22
N ASN A 22 7.18 13.01 27.70
CA ASN A 22 6.57 14.35 27.68
C ASN A 22 5.12 14.38 28.16
N GLY A 23 4.83 13.67 29.25
CA GLY A 23 3.49 13.60 29.86
C GLY A 23 2.46 12.74 29.11
N ARG A 24 2.84 12.09 28.01
CA ARG A 24 1.99 11.17 27.25
C ARG A 24 2.41 9.72 27.47
N TYR A 25 1.43 8.84 27.64
CA TYR A 25 1.64 7.40 27.71
C TYR A 25 1.71 6.78 26.32
N TYR A 26 2.67 5.89 26.11
CA TYR A 26 2.91 5.11 24.90
C TYR A 26 2.86 3.62 25.23
N LYS A 27 2.20 2.83 24.39
CA LYS A 27 2.08 1.39 24.56
C LYS A 27 3.44 0.69 24.39
N PRO A 28 3.61 -0.52 24.96
CA PRO A 28 4.77 -1.36 24.68
C PRO A 28 5.08 -1.42 23.18
N SER A 29 6.33 -1.17 22.80
CA SER A 29 6.79 -1.13 21.41
C SER A 29 6.14 -0.09 20.49
N GLU A 30 5.33 0.84 21.00
CA GLU A 30 4.77 1.92 20.19
C GLU A 30 5.88 2.84 19.68
N GLU A 31 5.86 3.11 18.37
CA GLU A 31 6.78 4.03 17.71
C GLU A 31 6.12 5.37 17.41
N PHE A 32 6.87 6.45 17.57
CA PHE A 32 6.42 7.81 17.32
C PHE A 32 7.58 8.74 16.98
N TRP A 33 7.24 9.91 16.41
CA TRP A 33 8.17 11.01 16.20
C TRP A 33 8.07 11.97 17.39
N ALA A 34 9.20 12.26 18.04
CA ALA A 34 9.24 13.09 19.25
C ALA A 34 9.36 14.60 18.96
N ASP A 35 9.71 14.97 17.73
CA ASP A 35 9.86 16.35 17.29
C ASP A 35 8.95 16.70 16.11
N GLU A 36 8.84 17.99 15.84
CA GLU A 36 7.94 18.54 14.83
C GLU A 36 8.40 18.31 13.38
N ASN A 37 9.70 18.04 13.20
CA ASN A 37 10.35 17.92 11.89
C ASN A 37 10.66 16.47 11.50
N CYS A 38 10.17 15.50 12.28
CA CYS A 38 10.47 14.09 12.09
C CYS A 38 12.00 13.86 12.01
N ARG A 39 12.75 14.35 13.00
CA ARG A 39 14.21 14.18 13.16
C ARG A 39 14.61 13.18 14.26
N SER A 40 13.67 12.80 15.12
CA SER A 40 13.86 11.93 16.27
C SER A 40 12.73 10.91 16.32
N ARG A 41 13.06 9.67 15.93
CA ARG A 41 12.13 8.54 15.98
C ARG A 41 12.36 7.76 17.24
N CYS A 42 11.29 7.57 18.01
CA CYS A 42 11.32 6.99 19.33
C CYS A 42 10.45 5.75 19.39
N ARG A 43 10.83 4.81 20.25
CA ARG A 43 10.08 3.60 20.57
C ARG A 43 10.02 3.42 22.08
N CYS A 44 8.85 3.04 22.59
CA CYS A 44 8.76 2.56 23.97
C CYS A 44 9.41 1.17 24.08
N ASP A 45 10.54 1.08 24.75
CA ASP A 45 11.21 -0.18 25.04
C ASP A 45 10.56 -0.81 26.28
N PRO A 46 9.79 -1.90 26.13
CA PRO A 46 9.08 -2.50 27.26
C PRO A 46 10.01 -3.25 28.22
N SER A 47 11.24 -3.57 27.81
CA SER A 47 12.24 -4.19 28.69
C SER A 47 12.92 -3.17 29.60
N LEU A 48 13.12 -1.95 29.10
CA LEU A 48 13.67 -0.83 29.86
C LEU A 48 12.60 -0.03 30.61
N GLY A 49 11.34 -0.10 30.15
CA GLY A 49 10.25 0.75 30.64
C GLY A 49 10.45 2.23 30.29
N THR A 50 11.28 2.52 29.29
CA THR A 50 11.66 3.87 28.88
C THR A 50 11.55 4.04 27.37
N VAL A 51 11.48 5.29 26.94
CA VAL A 51 11.52 5.64 25.52
C VAL A 51 12.97 5.71 25.06
N VAL A 52 13.29 5.01 23.98
CA VAL A 52 14.57 5.07 23.28
C VAL A 52 14.36 5.78 21.95
N CYS A 53 15.18 6.79 21.67
CA CYS A 53 15.09 7.61 20.46
C CYS A 53 16.35 7.49 19.60
N GLN A 54 16.17 7.61 18.29
CA GLN A 54 17.24 7.63 17.29
C GLN A 54 17.06 8.83 16.38
N GLU A 55 18.17 9.49 16.03
CA GLU A 55 18.16 10.52 14.99
C GLU A 55 17.94 9.87 13.63
N THR A 56 16.93 10.34 12.92
CA THR A 56 16.56 9.86 11.58
C THR A 56 15.68 10.91 10.91
N SER A 57 15.53 10.89 9.59
CA SER A 57 14.66 11.84 8.89
C SER A 57 13.72 11.13 7.93
N CYS A 58 12.65 11.81 7.53
CA CYS A 58 11.83 11.36 6.42
C CYS A 58 12.69 11.11 5.17
N LYS A 59 12.28 10.14 4.34
CA LYS A 59 12.95 9.89 3.05
C LYS A 59 12.82 11.12 2.15
N SER A 60 13.67 11.24 1.13
CA SER A 60 13.69 12.38 0.19
C SER A 60 12.34 12.69 -0.45
N ASN A 61 11.50 11.67 -0.67
CA ASN A 61 10.16 11.79 -1.26
C ASN A 61 9.03 11.90 -0.22
N GLU A 62 9.36 12.20 1.03
CA GLU A 62 8.41 12.33 2.13
C GLU A 62 8.52 13.70 2.79
N ARG A 63 7.44 14.12 3.45
CA ARG A 63 7.43 15.29 4.32
C ARG A 63 6.82 14.93 5.67
N CYS A 64 7.31 15.57 6.73
CA CYS A 64 6.73 15.44 8.06
C CYS A 64 5.37 16.15 8.08
N VAL A 65 4.29 15.43 8.37
CA VAL A 65 2.94 15.98 8.51
C VAL A 65 2.29 15.45 9.78
N ILE A 66 1.29 16.18 10.28
CA ILE A 66 0.45 15.69 11.38
C ILE A 66 -0.68 14.83 10.79
N VAL A 67 -0.74 13.56 11.20
CA VAL A 67 -1.82 12.62 10.87
C VAL A 67 -2.44 12.13 12.17
N ASN A 68 -3.73 12.40 12.40
CA ASN A 68 -4.44 12.04 13.63
C ASN A 68 -3.73 12.52 14.91
N GLY A 69 -3.19 13.75 14.89
CA GLY A 69 -2.51 14.35 16.04
C GLY A 69 -1.11 13.81 16.33
N ALA A 70 -0.50 13.05 15.42
CA ALA A 70 0.88 12.59 15.53
C ALA A 70 1.68 12.92 14.26
N HIS A 71 2.95 13.32 14.43
CA HIS A 71 3.87 13.51 13.32
C HIS A 71 4.14 12.18 12.61
N ARG A 72 4.09 12.18 11.28
CA ARG A 72 4.44 11.05 10.42
C ARG A 72 5.09 11.54 9.13
N CYS A 73 6.03 10.76 8.63
CA CYS A 73 6.52 10.93 7.26
C CYS A 73 5.45 10.44 6.28
N LYS A 74 5.12 11.30 5.32
CA LYS A 74 4.13 11.01 4.28
C LYS A 74 4.68 11.36 2.92
N ALA A 75 4.46 10.49 1.94
CA ALA A 75 4.86 10.74 0.56
C ALA A 75 4.31 12.08 0.05
N THR A 76 5.16 12.85 -0.63
CA THR A 76 4.82 14.14 -1.24
C THR A 76 4.32 13.98 -2.67
N THR A 77 4.78 12.92 -3.34
CA THR A 77 4.57 12.65 -4.75
C THR A 77 4.17 11.19 -4.96
N TYR A 78 3.52 10.92 -6.09
CA TYR A 78 2.96 9.62 -6.43
C TYR A 78 3.20 9.33 -7.91
N SER A 79 3.53 8.08 -8.23
CA SER A 79 3.60 7.58 -9.60
C SER A 79 2.32 6.85 -9.98
N THR A 80 1.91 7.00 -11.23
CA THR A 80 0.67 6.40 -11.76
C THR A 80 1.01 5.49 -12.93
N CYS A 81 0.55 4.24 -12.86
CA CYS A 81 0.57 3.30 -13.96
C CYS A 81 -0.86 2.99 -14.42
N ILE A 82 -1.05 2.83 -15.73
CA ILE A 82 -2.36 2.63 -16.34
C ILE A 82 -2.27 1.49 -17.37
N GLY A 83 -3.27 0.63 -17.36
CA GLY A 83 -3.57 -0.31 -18.44
C GLY A 83 -4.96 0.03 -18.99
N THR A 84 -5.05 0.34 -20.29
CA THR A 84 -6.31 0.73 -20.95
C THR A 84 -6.61 -0.20 -22.11
N GLY A 85 -7.32 -1.29 -21.85
CA GLY A 85 -7.43 -2.40 -22.80
C GLY A 85 -6.08 -3.07 -23.04
N ASP A 86 -6.07 -4.32 -23.53
CA ASP A 86 -4.87 -4.81 -24.19
C ASP A 86 -4.92 -4.29 -25.65
N PRO A 87 -3.82 -3.68 -26.14
CA PRO A 87 -2.47 -3.82 -25.58
C PRO A 87 -1.91 -2.62 -24.78
N HIS A 88 -2.65 -1.54 -24.56
CA HIS A 88 -2.04 -0.26 -24.21
C HIS A 88 -1.73 -0.10 -22.71
N TYR A 89 -0.44 -0.04 -22.38
CA TYR A 89 0.07 0.26 -21.04
C TYR A 89 0.81 1.58 -21.01
N THR A 90 0.77 2.24 -19.85
CA THR A 90 1.64 3.37 -19.49
C THR A 90 2.23 3.07 -18.13
N THR A 91 3.55 2.94 -18.07
CA THR A 91 4.32 2.65 -16.83
C THR A 91 4.29 3.83 -15.86
N PHE A 92 4.85 3.62 -14.67
CA PHE A 92 5.02 4.66 -13.67
C PHE A 92 5.85 5.86 -14.16
N ASP A 93 6.85 5.62 -15.02
CA ASP A 93 7.73 6.66 -15.57
C ASP A 93 7.25 7.21 -16.92
N GLY A 94 6.06 6.76 -17.36
CA GLY A 94 5.36 7.29 -18.53
C GLY A 94 5.69 6.59 -19.84
N LYS A 95 6.46 5.49 -19.82
CA LYS A 95 6.72 4.66 -21.00
C LYS A 95 5.41 4.04 -21.47
N LYS A 96 5.05 4.33 -22.72
CA LYS A 96 3.92 3.71 -23.41
C LYS A 96 4.39 2.52 -24.23
N TYR A 97 3.65 1.42 -24.14
CA TYR A 97 3.93 0.24 -24.93
C TYR A 97 2.69 -0.63 -25.07
N ASP A 98 2.77 -1.53 -26.05
CA ASP A 98 1.72 -2.46 -26.39
C ASP A 98 2.13 -3.87 -25.97
N PHE A 99 1.32 -4.53 -25.15
CA PHE A 99 1.53 -5.92 -24.74
C PHE A 99 0.25 -6.74 -24.89
N GLN A 100 0.30 -7.70 -25.80
CA GLN A 100 -0.81 -8.60 -26.14
C GLN A 100 -0.67 -9.94 -25.43
N GLY A 101 -1.67 -10.31 -24.63
CA GLY A 101 -1.60 -11.55 -23.87
C GLY A 101 -2.88 -11.88 -23.09
N THR A 102 -3.25 -13.16 -23.05
CA THR A 102 -4.51 -13.66 -22.43
C THR A 102 -4.31 -14.34 -21.07
N CYS A 103 -3.20 -14.07 -20.40
CA CYS A 103 -2.89 -14.65 -19.10
C CYS A 103 -3.22 -13.68 -17.96
N ILE A 104 -2.87 -14.11 -16.75
CA ILE A 104 -2.78 -13.25 -15.57
C ILE A 104 -1.35 -12.70 -15.52
N TYR A 105 -1.22 -11.38 -15.47
CA TYR A 105 0.06 -10.68 -15.43
C TYR A 105 0.22 -9.90 -14.13
N GLN A 106 1.44 -9.86 -13.62
CA GLN A 106 1.81 -8.94 -12.56
C GLN A 106 1.86 -7.52 -13.13
N PHE A 107 0.91 -6.70 -12.72
CA PHE A 107 0.81 -5.32 -13.14
C PHE A 107 1.83 -4.47 -12.40
N ALA A 108 1.79 -4.52 -11.06
CA ALA A 108 2.78 -3.90 -10.18
C ALA A 108 2.86 -4.67 -8.87
N ALA A 109 4.06 -4.95 -8.39
CA ALA A 109 4.28 -5.53 -7.06
C ALA A 109 5.50 -4.88 -6.39
N LEU A 110 5.59 -5.00 -5.06
CA LEU A 110 6.85 -4.75 -4.36
C LEU A 110 7.81 -5.91 -4.65
N CYS A 111 9.02 -5.60 -5.09
CA CYS A 111 10.05 -6.58 -5.47
C CYS A 111 11.38 -6.38 -4.73
N SER A 112 11.53 -5.26 -4.00
CA SER A 112 12.65 -5.08 -3.08
C SER A 112 12.41 -5.76 -1.73
N GLU A 113 13.51 -6.00 -1.01
CA GLU A 113 13.49 -6.53 0.35
C GLU A 113 13.49 -5.43 1.43
N ASP A 114 13.10 -4.19 1.09
CA ASP A 114 13.06 -3.07 2.06
C ASP A 114 12.01 -3.35 3.15
N PRO A 115 12.42 -3.62 4.41
CA PRO A 115 11.49 -3.98 5.48
C PRO A 115 10.60 -2.81 5.92
N THR A 116 10.86 -1.59 5.45
CA THR A 116 10.04 -0.41 5.72
C THR A 116 8.86 -0.27 4.76
N LEU A 117 8.81 -1.06 3.68
CA LEU A 117 7.73 -1.06 2.70
C LEU A 117 6.75 -2.21 2.95
N THR A 118 5.47 -1.97 2.64
CA THR A 118 4.44 -3.01 2.79
C THR A 118 4.33 -3.81 1.49
N PRO A 119 4.51 -5.15 1.52
CA PRO A 119 4.37 -5.97 0.32
C PRO A 119 2.96 -5.92 -0.25
N PHE A 120 2.87 -5.85 -1.57
CA PHE A 120 1.62 -5.94 -2.33
C PHE A 120 1.89 -6.56 -3.70
N ASN A 121 0.87 -7.17 -4.30
CA ASN A 121 0.88 -7.61 -5.70
C ASN A 121 -0.45 -7.26 -6.38
N VAL A 122 -0.39 -6.42 -7.41
CA VAL A 122 -1.52 -6.13 -8.29
C VAL A 122 -1.39 -6.98 -9.53
N LYS A 123 -2.39 -7.81 -9.80
CA LYS A 123 -2.50 -8.64 -10.99
C LYS A 123 -3.63 -8.14 -11.88
N VAL A 124 -3.40 -8.23 -13.18
CA VAL A 124 -4.42 -8.01 -14.22
C VAL A 124 -4.60 -9.31 -15.00
N GLU A 125 -5.83 -9.78 -15.08
CA GLU A 125 -6.21 -10.89 -15.94
C GLU A 125 -6.79 -10.33 -17.23
N ASN A 126 -6.23 -10.71 -18.38
CA ASN A 126 -6.78 -10.30 -19.66
C ASN A 126 -7.42 -11.47 -20.42
N ASN A 127 -8.55 -11.25 -21.09
CA ASN A 127 -9.22 -12.28 -21.90
C ASN A 127 -9.58 -11.82 -23.31
N ASN A 128 -9.72 -12.77 -24.23
CA ASN A 128 -10.18 -12.50 -25.59
C ASN A 128 -11.71 -12.42 -25.65
N ARG A 129 -12.27 -11.26 -25.99
CA ARG A 129 -13.72 -11.06 -26.15
C ARG A 129 -14.24 -11.52 -27.53
N GLY A 130 -14.03 -12.79 -27.86
CA GLY A 130 -14.52 -13.40 -29.10
C GLY A 130 -13.68 -13.15 -30.36
N SER A 131 -12.69 -12.25 -30.31
CA SER A 131 -11.62 -12.14 -31.31
C SER A 131 -10.30 -12.63 -30.71
N LYS A 132 -9.57 -13.48 -31.43
CA LYS A 132 -8.19 -13.88 -31.03
C LYS A 132 -7.15 -12.78 -31.26
N ALA A 133 -7.55 -11.64 -31.84
CA ALA A 133 -6.64 -10.56 -32.22
C ALA A 133 -6.37 -9.53 -31.10
N VAL A 134 -7.21 -9.50 -30.04
CA VAL A 134 -7.10 -8.52 -28.92
C VAL A 134 -7.66 -9.12 -27.62
N SER A 135 -7.00 -8.82 -26.50
CA SER A 135 -7.48 -9.16 -25.17
C SER A 135 -7.85 -7.92 -24.34
N PHE A 136 -8.56 -8.10 -23.21
CA PHE A 136 -9.06 -7.01 -22.36
C PHE A 136 -8.91 -7.36 -20.89
N THR A 137 -8.55 -6.38 -20.04
CA THR A 137 -8.55 -6.53 -18.58
C THR A 137 -9.93 -6.93 -18.09
N LYS A 138 -10.06 -8.19 -17.66
CA LYS A 138 -11.28 -8.80 -17.13
C LYS A 138 -11.36 -8.64 -15.61
N THR A 139 -10.23 -8.81 -14.94
CA THR A 139 -10.14 -8.85 -13.48
C THR A 139 -8.91 -8.07 -13.02
N VAL A 140 -9.09 -7.23 -12.00
CA VAL A 140 -7.99 -6.61 -11.25
C VAL A 140 -7.98 -7.20 -9.85
N THR A 141 -6.86 -7.82 -9.47
CA THR A 141 -6.68 -8.47 -8.17
C THR A 141 -5.57 -7.77 -7.41
N LEU A 142 -5.81 -7.46 -6.14
CA LEU A 142 -4.83 -6.95 -5.19
C LEU A 142 -4.62 -7.98 -4.08
N GLU A 143 -3.38 -8.44 -3.93
CA GLU A 143 -2.92 -9.25 -2.80
C GLU A 143 -2.14 -8.33 -1.84
N VAL A 144 -2.65 -8.14 -0.62
CA VAL A 144 -2.04 -7.27 0.41
C VAL A 144 -2.49 -7.69 1.82
N TYR A 145 -1.60 -7.62 2.80
CA TYR A 145 -1.86 -8.06 4.19
C TYR A 145 -2.41 -9.50 4.32
N ASN A 146 -1.97 -10.42 3.45
CA ASN A 146 -2.52 -11.77 3.35
C ASN A 146 -4.03 -11.83 3.01
N VAL A 147 -4.56 -10.77 2.40
CA VAL A 147 -5.94 -10.70 1.90
C VAL A 147 -5.89 -10.57 0.38
N THR A 148 -6.79 -11.27 -0.31
CA THR A 148 -6.97 -11.17 -1.76
C THR A 148 -8.25 -10.42 -2.08
N ILE A 149 -8.14 -9.32 -2.83
CA ILE A 149 -9.27 -8.46 -3.20
C ILE A 149 -9.38 -8.42 -4.71
N SER A 150 -10.55 -8.73 -5.28
CA SER A 150 -10.75 -8.70 -6.74
C SER A 150 -11.93 -7.81 -7.15
N MET A 151 -11.73 -7.09 -8.26
CA MET A 151 -12.75 -6.36 -9.00
C MET A 151 -12.82 -6.99 -10.40
N SER A 152 -13.99 -7.50 -10.80
CA SER A 152 -14.14 -8.18 -12.09
C SER A 152 -15.27 -7.60 -12.93
N GLN A 153 -15.13 -7.75 -14.25
CA GLN A 153 -16.16 -7.41 -15.21
C GLN A 153 -17.42 -8.29 -15.08
N ASP A 154 -17.24 -9.56 -14.67
CA ASP A 154 -18.36 -10.51 -14.51
C ASP A 154 -19.33 -10.06 -13.40
N HIS A 155 -18.83 -9.32 -12.42
CA HIS A 155 -19.59 -8.84 -11.27
C HIS A 155 -19.31 -7.35 -11.03
N PRO A 156 -19.74 -6.45 -11.94
CA PRO A 156 -19.43 -5.04 -11.86
C PRO A 156 -20.05 -4.44 -10.59
N ARG A 157 -19.35 -3.49 -9.98
CA ARG A 157 -19.77 -2.78 -8.75
C ARG A 157 -19.87 -3.64 -7.49
N LYS A 158 -19.41 -4.90 -7.53
CA LYS A 158 -19.15 -5.74 -6.37
C LYS A 158 -17.66 -6.08 -6.31
N ILE A 159 -17.16 -6.43 -5.13
CA ILE A 159 -15.80 -6.96 -4.98
C ILE A 159 -15.85 -8.31 -4.30
N GLN A 160 -14.84 -9.14 -4.52
CA GLN A 160 -14.58 -10.29 -3.67
C GLN A 160 -13.43 -9.98 -2.72
N VAL A 161 -13.56 -10.43 -1.48
CA VAL A 161 -12.51 -10.45 -0.47
C VAL A 161 -12.36 -11.90 -0.04
N ASP A 162 -11.19 -12.48 -0.28
CA ASP A 162 -10.88 -13.91 -0.06
C ASP A 162 -11.93 -14.85 -0.68
N GLY A 163 -12.37 -14.52 -1.90
CA GLY A 163 -13.36 -15.29 -2.65
C GLY A 163 -14.82 -15.05 -2.25
N VAL A 164 -15.09 -14.27 -1.20
CA VAL A 164 -16.44 -13.94 -0.74
C VAL A 164 -16.86 -12.57 -1.27
N PHE A 165 -18.04 -12.50 -1.89
CA PHE A 165 -18.59 -11.22 -2.33
C PHE A 165 -18.97 -10.33 -1.16
N VAL A 166 -18.58 -9.06 -1.23
CA VAL A 166 -18.95 -8.03 -0.27
C VAL A 166 -19.50 -6.79 -0.97
N ASP A 167 -20.40 -6.09 -0.29
CA ASP A 167 -20.96 -4.83 -0.78
C ASP A 167 -20.02 -3.65 -0.50
N LEU A 168 -20.11 -2.62 -1.34
CA LEU A 168 -19.32 -1.39 -1.22
C LEU A 168 -20.17 -0.26 -0.61
N PRO A 169 -19.61 0.61 0.26
CA PRO A 169 -18.21 0.66 0.67
C PRO A 169 -17.86 -0.44 1.70
N PHE A 170 -16.63 -0.94 1.60
CA PHE A 170 -16.09 -1.97 2.49
C PHE A 170 -14.82 -1.44 3.17
N SER A 171 -14.63 -1.72 4.46
CA SER A 171 -13.43 -1.34 5.21
C SER A 171 -12.91 -2.55 5.98
N HIS A 172 -11.60 -2.79 5.92
CA HIS A 172 -10.95 -3.89 6.63
C HIS A 172 -9.96 -3.34 7.66
N GLN A 173 -10.33 -3.39 8.95
CA GLN A 173 -9.44 -3.12 10.10
C GLN A 173 -8.55 -1.86 9.97
N HIS A 174 -9.06 -0.78 9.36
CA HIS A 174 -8.29 0.43 9.00
C HIS A 174 -7.09 0.23 8.04
N LYS A 175 -6.86 -1.00 7.55
CA LYS A 175 -5.80 -1.38 6.61
C LYS A 175 -6.11 -0.99 5.18
N PHE A 176 -7.35 -1.19 4.75
CA PHE A 176 -7.80 -0.70 3.46
C PHE A 176 -9.29 -0.37 3.46
N LYS A 177 -9.69 0.42 2.48
CA LYS A 177 -11.07 0.75 2.16
C LYS A 177 -11.31 0.53 0.67
N ALA A 178 -12.37 -0.16 0.34
CA ALA A 178 -12.89 -0.27 -1.01
C ALA A 178 -14.19 0.53 -1.16
N TYR A 179 -14.37 1.20 -2.29
CA TYR A 179 -15.54 2.06 -2.54
C TYR A 179 -15.74 2.30 -4.04
N ILE A 180 -16.93 2.77 -4.41
CA ILE A 180 -17.22 3.26 -5.77
C ILE A 180 -17.13 4.77 -5.77
N SER A 181 -16.54 5.33 -6.82
CA SER A 181 -16.63 6.75 -7.13
C SER A 181 -16.73 6.95 -8.63
N GLY A 182 -17.78 7.64 -9.09
CA GLY A 182 -18.11 7.70 -10.52
C GLY A 182 -18.33 6.31 -11.11
N VAL A 183 -17.65 6.02 -12.22
CA VAL A 183 -17.72 4.72 -12.93
C VAL A 183 -16.69 3.69 -12.43
N HIS A 184 -15.81 4.05 -11.49
CA HIS A 184 -14.72 3.17 -11.07
C HIS A 184 -14.96 2.58 -9.66
N GLY A 185 -14.51 1.35 -9.47
CA GLY A 185 -14.19 0.78 -8.17
C GLY A 185 -12.79 1.22 -7.73
N PHE A 186 -12.62 1.49 -6.45
CA PHE A 186 -11.36 1.89 -5.84
C PHE A 186 -11.06 1.01 -4.64
N ILE A 187 -9.78 0.65 -4.47
CA ILE A 187 -9.21 0.10 -3.25
C ILE A 187 -8.09 1.04 -2.82
N LYS A 188 -8.12 1.51 -1.57
CA LYS A 188 -7.10 2.38 -0.98
C LYS A 188 -6.57 1.77 0.32
N THR A 189 -5.25 1.63 0.43
CA THR A 189 -4.58 1.09 1.64
C THR A 189 -4.16 2.19 2.62
N ASP A 190 -3.75 1.79 3.83
CA ASP A 190 -3.22 2.68 4.87
C ASP A 190 -1.85 3.29 4.51
N PHE A 191 -1.08 2.64 3.63
CA PHE A 191 0.17 3.14 3.05
C PHE A 191 -0.04 3.90 1.73
N ASP A 192 -1.27 4.35 1.44
CA ASP A 192 -1.63 5.20 0.30
C ASP A 192 -1.50 4.56 -1.12
N LEU A 193 -1.29 3.23 -1.25
CA LEU A 193 -1.52 2.52 -2.52
C LEU A 193 -2.98 2.64 -2.92
N ARG A 194 -3.22 2.92 -4.21
CA ARG A 194 -4.57 2.98 -4.78
C ARG A 194 -4.65 2.14 -6.04
N VAL A 195 -5.63 1.25 -6.07
CA VAL A 195 -5.97 0.44 -7.24
C VAL A 195 -7.38 0.82 -7.68
N SER A 196 -7.59 1.05 -8.97
CA SER A 196 -8.92 1.32 -9.50
C SER A 196 -9.19 0.62 -10.81
N PHE A 197 -10.45 0.22 -11.00
CA PHE A 197 -10.95 -0.47 -12.18
C PHE A 197 -12.29 0.10 -12.63
N ASP A 198 -12.49 0.28 -13.93
CA ASP A 198 -13.76 0.78 -14.52
C ASP A 198 -14.79 -0.31 -14.80
N TRP A 199 -14.54 -1.54 -14.37
CA TRP A 199 -15.37 -2.72 -14.64
C TRP A 199 -15.40 -3.13 -16.12
N TYR A 200 -14.51 -2.58 -16.95
CA TYR A 200 -14.51 -2.81 -18.39
C TYR A 200 -13.12 -3.04 -18.98
N SER A 201 -12.19 -2.10 -18.90
CA SER A 201 -10.84 -2.24 -19.49
C SER A 201 -9.78 -1.32 -18.91
N TYR A 202 -10.16 -0.36 -18.06
CA TYR A 202 -9.25 0.60 -17.47
C TYR A 202 -8.84 0.14 -16.07
N ALA A 203 -7.58 -0.28 -15.94
CA ALA A 203 -6.93 -0.54 -14.66
C ALA A 203 -5.92 0.55 -14.36
N ARG A 204 -5.87 1.02 -13.11
CA ARG A 204 -4.90 2.03 -12.68
C ARG A 204 -4.35 1.69 -11.31
N VAL A 205 -3.04 1.82 -11.18
CA VAL A 205 -2.29 1.72 -9.92
C VAL A 205 -1.62 3.05 -9.63
N ILE A 206 -1.74 3.54 -8.41
CA ILE A 206 -1.03 4.71 -7.91
C ILE A 206 -0.25 4.30 -6.67
N ILE A 207 1.06 4.52 -6.69
CA ILE A 207 1.97 4.25 -5.58
C ILE A 207 2.57 5.55 -5.04
N PRO A 208 2.85 5.64 -3.73
CA PRO A 208 3.69 6.71 -3.22
C PRO A 208 5.13 6.53 -3.69
N ASN A 209 5.83 7.63 -3.98
CA ASN A 209 7.22 7.61 -4.48
C ASN A 209 8.26 7.13 -3.44
N THR A 210 7.80 6.71 -2.26
CA THR A 210 8.60 5.91 -1.32
C THR A 210 8.86 4.50 -1.82
N TYR A 211 8.09 4.02 -2.81
CA TYR A 211 8.24 2.71 -3.47
C TYR A 211 9.09 2.77 -4.76
N ALA A 212 9.57 3.96 -5.15
CA ALA A 212 10.45 4.13 -6.31
C ALA A 212 11.68 3.22 -6.21
N ASN A 213 12.08 2.58 -7.32
CA ASN A 213 13.12 1.54 -7.39
C ASN A 213 12.83 0.26 -6.61
N GLY A 214 11.68 0.16 -5.92
CA GLY A 214 11.30 -1.01 -5.12
C GLY A 214 10.22 -1.87 -5.77
N VAL A 215 9.63 -1.42 -6.87
CA VAL A 215 8.52 -2.10 -7.54
C VAL A 215 8.96 -2.74 -8.86
N CYS A 216 8.21 -3.73 -9.33
CA CYS A 216 8.41 -4.35 -10.63
C CYS A 216 7.10 -4.90 -11.21
N GLY A 217 7.14 -5.32 -12.47
CA GLY A 217 5.99 -5.81 -13.24
C GLY A 217 5.79 -5.00 -14.52
N LEU A 218 4.62 -5.13 -15.14
CA LEU A 218 4.25 -4.37 -16.35
C LEU A 218 4.29 -2.84 -16.16
N CYS A 219 4.23 -2.36 -14.92
CA CYS A 219 4.30 -0.93 -14.60
C CYS A 219 5.71 -0.35 -14.47
N GLY A 220 6.77 -1.15 -14.65
CA GLY A 220 8.16 -0.69 -14.50
C GLY A 220 8.59 -0.53 -13.04
N ASN A 221 9.68 0.23 -12.82
CA ASN A 221 10.37 0.35 -11.53
C ASN A 221 10.13 1.70 -10.81
N ALA A 222 9.46 2.66 -11.46
CA ALA A 222 9.10 3.97 -10.92
C ALA A 222 10.32 4.83 -10.51
N ASN A 223 11.42 4.74 -11.25
CA ASN A 223 12.68 5.43 -10.95
C ASN A 223 12.86 6.77 -11.68
N GLN A 224 11.83 7.22 -12.41
CA GLN A 224 11.82 8.41 -13.28
C GLN A 224 12.63 8.26 -14.59
N ASP A 225 13.04 7.05 -14.96
CA ASP A 225 13.71 6.73 -16.22
C ASP A 225 12.87 5.77 -17.08
N PRO A 226 12.08 6.29 -18.05
CA PRO A 226 11.26 5.44 -18.91
C PRO A 226 12.07 4.56 -19.89
N SER A 227 13.39 4.67 -19.92
CA SER A 227 14.23 3.88 -20.82
C SER A 227 14.52 2.47 -20.32
N ASP A 228 14.44 2.23 -19.01
CA ASP A 228 14.72 0.93 -18.38
C ASP A 228 13.45 0.15 -17.96
N ASP A 229 12.27 0.77 -18.08
CA ASP A 229 10.97 0.23 -17.70
C ASP A 229 10.58 -1.13 -18.31
N LEU A 230 11.18 -1.47 -19.46
CA LEU A 230 10.94 -2.74 -20.18
C LEU A 230 12.12 -3.71 -20.09
N THR A 231 13.10 -3.41 -19.25
CA THR A 231 14.25 -4.28 -18.99
C THR A 231 13.94 -5.18 -17.80
N MET A 232 14.25 -6.48 -17.94
CA MET A 232 14.07 -7.49 -16.89
C MET A 232 15.28 -7.55 -15.97
#